data_AF-A0A9X1QLG3-F1
#
_entry.id   AF-A0A9X1QLG3-F1
#
_cell.length_a   1.000
_cell.length_b   1.000
_cell.length_c   1.000
_cell.angle_alpha   90.00
_cell.angle_beta   90.00
_cell.angle_gamma   90.00
#
_symmetry.space_group_name_H-M   'P 1'
#
loop_
_entity.id
_entity.type
_entity.pdbx_description
1 polymer ?
#
loop_
_entity_poly.entity_id
_entity_poly.type
_entity_poly.pdbx_seq_one_letter_code
_entity_poly.pdbx_strand_id
1 'polypeptide(L)'
;MKQICSIALLALALAACQQSNDDNIAIDDTNTANAEVETLPPDETVSNDADNVADGNSAETPTALAIPAAFHGRWGMVPADCTSTKGDAKGLISIDGNSIKFFESLGKLTKVTLNAPENFTGTFAFTGEGESWTNSQNLKLTGSSNTLIRSETDVAQSYTYKRCA
;
A
#
# COMPACT_ATOMS: atom_id res chain seq x y z
N MET A 1 43.83 31.15 -17.58
CA MET A 1 43.48 32.18 -16.58
C MET A 1 42.88 31.47 -15.38
N LYS A 2 43.53 31.59 -14.22
CA LYS A 2 43.06 31.06 -12.93
C LYS A 2 41.92 31.96 -12.42
N GLN A 3 40.84 31.38 -11.92
CA GLN A 3 40.07 32.02 -10.87
C GLN A 3 39.69 30.98 -9.81
N ILE A 4 40.03 31.37 -8.59
CA ILE A 4 40.16 30.60 -7.36
C ILE A 4 38.96 30.93 -6.47
N CYS A 5 38.56 29.96 -5.66
CA CYS A 5 37.80 30.02 -4.41
C CYS A 5 36.78 31.14 -4.22
N SER A 6 35.55 30.72 -3.88
CA SER A 6 34.94 31.15 -2.62
C SER A 6 33.99 30.06 -2.12
N ILE A 7 34.50 29.28 -1.16
CA ILE A 7 33.71 28.37 -0.32
C ILE A 7 33.13 29.24 0.80
N ALA A 8 31.81 29.43 0.81
CA ALA A 8 31.11 29.96 1.96
C ALA A 8 30.51 28.78 2.74
N LEU A 9 31.20 28.38 3.82
CA LEU A 9 30.64 27.53 4.87
C LEU A 9 29.57 28.35 5.60
N LEU A 10 28.32 27.91 5.56
CA LEU A 10 27.27 28.39 6.45
C LEU A 10 26.83 27.23 7.35
N ALA A 11 27.39 27.20 8.56
CA ALA A 11 26.95 26.34 9.64
C ALA A 11 25.67 26.94 10.25
N LEU A 12 24.52 26.30 10.07
CA LEU A 12 23.30 26.60 10.82
C LEU A 12 23.06 25.50 11.87
N ALA A 13 22.88 25.98 13.09
CA ALA A 13 22.82 25.22 14.32
C ALA A 13 21.63 24.27 14.41
N LEU A 14 21.88 23.08 14.97
CA LEU A 14 20.86 22.17 15.47
C LEU A 14 20.19 22.79 16.69
N ALA A 15 18.95 23.24 16.56
CA ALA A 15 18.05 23.44 17.70
C ALA A 15 17.43 22.08 18.06
N ALA A 16 17.76 21.60 19.25
CA ALA A 16 17.26 20.37 19.84
C ALA A 16 15.94 20.61 20.60
N CYS A 17 15.11 19.55 20.68
CA CYS A 17 14.14 19.25 21.76
C CYS A 17 12.96 20.25 21.94
N GLN A 18 11.73 19.89 22.33
CA GLN A 18 11.07 18.68 22.80
C GLN A 18 9.67 19.18 23.21
N GLN A 19 8.59 18.48 22.85
CA GLN A 19 7.31 18.65 23.55
C GLN A 19 6.53 17.34 23.42
N SER A 20 6.72 16.48 24.41
CA SER A 20 5.81 15.37 24.68
C SER A 20 4.55 15.97 25.32
N ASN A 21 3.40 15.74 24.71
CA ASN A 21 2.10 15.94 25.35
C ASN A 21 1.49 14.56 25.57
N ASP A 22 1.63 14.08 26.80
CA ASP A 22 0.85 12.97 27.34
C ASP A 22 -0.51 13.53 27.78
N ASP A 23 -1.52 13.43 26.91
CA ASP A 23 -2.89 13.68 27.33
C ASP A 23 -3.51 12.37 27.85
N ASN A 24 -3.86 12.45 29.12
CA ASN A 24 -4.32 11.40 30.02
C ASN A 24 -5.61 10.74 29.52
N ILE A 25 -5.64 9.40 29.55
CA ILE A 25 -6.85 8.59 29.40
C ILE A 25 -7.77 8.88 30.60
N ALA A 26 -8.98 9.36 30.32
CA ALA A 26 -10.10 9.30 31.25
C ALA A 26 -11.14 8.31 30.68
N ILE A 27 -11.13 7.08 31.18
CA ILE A 27 -12.29 6.17 31.06
C ILE A 27 -13.15 6.43 32.30
N ASP A 28 -14.34 6.96 32.07
CA ASP A 28 -15.38 7.18 33.08
C ASP A 28 -16.10 5.83 33.33
N ASP A 29 -15.72 5.16 34.41
CA ASP A 29 -16.40 3.98 34.94
C ASP A 29 -17.60 4.40 35.80
N THR A 30 -18.70 4.79 35.16
CA THR A 30 -20.00 4.91 35.85
C THR A 30 -21.19 4.54 34.97
N ASN A 31 -21.44 3.24 34.78
CA ASN A 31 -22.84 2.80 34.64
C ASN A 31 -23.09 1.37 35.12
N THR A 32 -23.35 1.25 36.43
CA THR A 32 -24.09 0.11 36.99
C THR A 32 -25.56 0.50 37.02
N ALA A 33 -26.39 -0.19 36.23
CA ALA A 33 -27.82 -0.24 36.44
C ALA A 33 -28.31 -1.67 36.19
N ASN A 34 -28.64 -2.34 37.29
CA ASN A 34 -29.41 -3.58 37.35
C ASN A 34 -30.69 -3.44 36.51
N ALA A 35 -30.94 -4.42 35.64
CA ALA A 35 -32.28 -4.74 35.19
C ALA A 35 -32.59 -6.19 35.58
N GLU A 36 -33.71 -6.30 36.27
CA GLU A 36 -34.34 -7.46 36.87
C GLU A 36 -34.45 -8.71 35.98
N VAL A 37 -34.25 -9.86 36.64
CA VAL A 37 -34.37 -11.21 36.11
C VAL A 37 -35.84 -11.63 36.15
N GLU A 38 -36.46 -11.83 34.98
CA GLU A 38 -37.72 -12.54 34.86
C GLU A 38 -37.47 -13.95 34.35
N THR A 39 -37.71 -14.94 35.21
CA THR A 39 -37.49 -16.36 34.95
C THR A 39 -38.69 -16.98 34.23
N LEU A 40 -38.47 -17.52 33.02
CA LEU A 40 -39.37 -18.48 32.37
C LEU A 40 -38.76 -19.90 32.42
N PRO A 41 -39.61 -20.95 32.55
CA PRO A 41 -39.18 -22.32 32.87
C PRO A 41 -38.44 -23.03 31.71
N PRO A 42 -37.70 -24.13 32.02
CA PRO A 42 -36.89 -24.85 31.03
C PRO A 42 -37.79 -25.72 30.17
N ASP A 43 -37.61 -25.66 28.85
CA ASP A 43 -38.02 -26.75 27.97
C ASP A 43 -36.78 -27.30 27.28
N GLU A 44 -36.54 -28.58 27.54
CA GLU A 44 -35.36 -29.30 27.15
C GLU A 44 -35.52 -29.85 25.73
N THR A 45 -34.72 -29.33 24.80
CA THR A 45 -34.24 -30.14 23.68
C THR A 45 -32.76 -29.88 23.50
N VAL A 46 -31.97 -30.65 24.26
CA VAL A 46 -30.55 -30.84 24.01
C VAL A 46 -30.36 -31.50 22.65
N SER A 47 -29.87 -30.75 21.67
CA SER A 47 -29.11 -31.31 20.57
C SER A 47 -27.68 -30.82 20.73
N ASN A 48 -26.81 -31.73 21.12
CA ASN A 48 -25.38 -31.49 21.16
C ASN A 48 -24.91 -31.25 19.74
N ASP A 49 -24.33 -30.08 19.48
CA ASP A 49 -23.23 -29.97 18.55
C ASP A 49 -22.21 -29.02 19.18
N ALA A 50 -21.21 -29.65 19.79
CA ALA A 50 -19.96 -29.03 20.15
C ALA A 50 -19.23 -28.57 18.89
N ASP A 51 -18.44 -27.52 19.07
CA ASP A 51 -17.32 -27.13 18.22
C ASP A 51 -17.63 -26.84 16.74
N ASN A 52 -17.60 -25.56 16.40
CA ASN A 52 -16.39 -24.95 15.86
C ASN A 52 -16.68 -23.47 15.61
N VAL A 53 -16.16 -22.60 16.48
CA VAL A 53 -15.79 -21.25 16.07
C VAL A 53 -14.68 -21.44 15.05
N ALA A 54 -15.07 -21.55 13.78
CA ALA A 54 -14.15 -21.49 12.67
C ALA A 54 -13.61 -20.07 12.62
N ASP A 55 -12.52 -19.88 13.36
CA ASP A 55 -11.45 -18.96 13.03
C ASP A 55 -11.33 -18.90 11.51
N GLY A 56 -11.59 -17.70 10.97
CA GLY A 56 -11.60 -17.42 9.55
C GLY A 56 -10.19 -17.44 8.96
N ASN A 57 -9.42 -18.48 9.25
CA ASN A 57 -8.21 -18.81 8.52
C ASN A 57 -8.64 -19.45 7.20
N SER A 58 -9.16 -18.61 6.29
CA SER A 58 -9.25 -18.92 4.87
C SER A 58 -7.89 -19.47 4.47
N ALA A 59 -7.81 -20.79 4.28
CA ALA A 59 -6.65 -21.42 3.71
C ALA A 59 -6.42 -20.74 2.36
N GLU A 60 -5.41 -19.87 2.30
CA GLU A 60 -5.01 -19.19 1.08
C GLU A 60 -4.70 -20.28 0.05
N THR A 61 -5.65 -20.51 -0.86
CA THR A 61 -5.30 -21.11 -2.14
C THR A 61 -4.16 -20.25 -2.68
N PRO A 62 -3.03 -20.83 -3.13
CA PRO A 62 -1.91 -20.05 -3.63
C PRO A 62 -2.46 -19.05 -4.63
N THR A 63 -2.51 -17.78 -4.23
CA THR A 63 -3.02 -16.75 -5.12
C THR A 63 -2.06 -16.76 -6.28
N ALA A 64 -2.54 -17.09 -7.47
CA ALA A 64 -1.72 -17.09 -8.67
C ALA A 64 -0.94 -15.77 -8.68
N LEU A 65 0.39 -15.85 -8.83
CA LEU A 65 1.27 -14.68 -8.84
C LEU A 65 1.03 -13.86 -10.11
N ALA A 66 -0.05 -13.10 -10.11
CA ALA A 66 -0.49 -12.28 -11.23
C ALA A 66 -1.10 -10.97 -10.73
N ILE A 67 -0.74 -9.89 -11.40
CA ILE A 67 -1.38 -8.58 -11.27
C ILE A 67 -2.71 -8.65 -12.05
N PRO A 68 -3.85 -8.21 -11.49
CA PRO A 68 -5.13 -8.23 -12.20
C PRO A 68 -5.11 -7.39 -13.48
N ALA A 69 -5.82 -7.85 -14.51
CA ALA A 69 -5.83 -7.22 -15.84
C ALA A 69 -6.27 -5.75 -15.83
N ALA A 70 -7.11 -5.34 -14.86
CA ALA A 70 -7.55 -3.95 -14.71
C ALA A 70 -6.38 -2.96 -14.52
N PHE A 71 -5.26 -3.40 -13.94
CA PHE A 71 -4.07 -2.58 -13.70
C PHE A 71 -3.12 -2.53 -14.90
N HIS A 72 -3.26 -3.43 -15.87
CA HIS A 72 -2.32 -3.56 -16.97
C HIS A 72 -2.33 -2.34 -17.89
N GLY A 73 -1.20 -2.14 -18.57
CA GLY A 73 -1.00 -1.09 -19.57
C GLY A 73 -0.05 0.01 -19.11
N ARG A 74 -0.13 1.14 -19.82
CA ARG A 74 0.72 2.31 -19.62
C ARG A 74 -0.03 3.39 -18.87
N TRP A 75 0.64 4.00 -17.91
CA TRP A 75 0.11 5.08 -17.09
C TRP A 75 1.12 6.22 -16.96
N GLY A 76 0.69 7.45 -17.21
CA GLY A 76 1.55 8.65 -17.16
C GLY A 76 1.12 9.61 -16.05
N MET A 77 2.08 10.29 -15.41
CA MET A 77 1.76 11.37 -14.45
C MET A 77 1.30 12.63 -15.19
N VAL A 78 1.88 12.89 -16.37
CA VAL A 78 1.46 13.96 -17.29
C VAL A 78 1.24 13.43 -18.71
N PRO A 79 0.48 14.11 -19.59
CA PRO A 79 0.23 13.65 -20.95
C PRO A 79 1.50 13.34 -21.77
N ALA A 80 2.59 14.08 -21.54
CA ALA A 80 3.85 13.87 -22.23
C ALA A 80 4.47 12.49 -21.93
N ASP A 81 4.29 11.94 -20.72
CA ASP A 81 4.83 10.62 -20.34
C ASP A 81 4.26 9.49 -21.21
N CYS A 82 3.03 9.65 -21.70
CA CYS A 82 2.36 8.66 -22.55
C CYS A 82 2.92 8.64 -23.99
N THR A 83 3.68 9.66 -24.40
CA THR A 83 4.15 9.78 -25.79
C THR A 83 5.54 9.20 -26.03
N SER A 84 6.41 9.17 -25.02
CA SER A 84 7.75 8.61 -25.20
C SER A 84 7.74 7.08 -25.24
N THR A 85 8.51 6.54 -26.18
CA THR A 85 8.82 5.11 -26.32
C THR A 85 10.30 4.80 -26.02
N LYS A 86 11.10 5.81 -25.67
CA LYS A 86 12.56 5.67 -25.47
C LYS A 86 12.94 5.26 -24.04
N GLY A 87 11.96 5.14 -23.13
CA GLY A 87 12.21 4.82 -21.72
C GLY A 87 12.73 5.98 -20.86
N ASP A 88 12.79 7.19 -21.42
CA ASP A 88 13.22 8.42 -20.74
C ASP A 88 12.07 9.18 -20.03
N ALA A 89 10.82 8.73 -20.23
CA ALA A 89 9.66 9.27 -19.52
C ALA A 89 9.64 8.83 -18.05
N LYS A 90 10.20 9.67 -17.18
CA LYS A 90 10.28 9.42 -15.73
C LYS A 90 8.93 9.26 -15.04
N GLY A 91 7.87 9.88 -15.58
CA GLY A 91 6.51 9.76 -15.06
C GLY A 91 5.70 8.61 -15.66
N LEU A 92 6.30 7.79 -16.54
CA LEU A 92 5.64 6.62 -17.13
C LEU A 92 5.86 5.37 -16.28
N ILE A 93 4.77 4.65 -16.02
CA ILE A 93 4.79 3.29 -15.49
C ILE A 93 4.08 2.34 -16.46
N SER A 94 4.67 1.17 -16.68
CA SER A 94 4.08 0.07 -17.46
C SER A 94 3.85 -1.12 -16.53
N ILE A 95 2.65 -1.69 -16.58
CA ILE A 95 2.23 -2.80 -15.74
C ILE A 95 1.77 -3.95 -16.64
N ASP A 96 2.35 -5.12 -16.41
CA ASP A 96 2.00 -6.37 -17.10
C ASP A 96 1.51 -7.42 -16.08
N GLY A 97 1.24 -8.64 -16.55
CA GLY A 97 0.74 -9.72 -15.69
C GLY A 97 1.58 -10.04 -14.45
N ASN A 98 2.89 -9.79 -14.46
CA ASN A 98 3.77 -10.10 -13.32
C ASN A 98 4.88 -9.07 -13.08
N SER A 99 4.79 -7.90 -13.70
CA SER A 99 5.84 -6.90 -13.59
C SER A 99 5.36 -5.47 -13.65
N ILE A 100 6.15 -4.61 -13.01
CA ILE A 100 6.00 -3.16 -13.04
C ILE A 100 7.34 -2.60 -13.54
N LYS A 101 7.29 -1.68 -14.51
CA LYS A 101 8.45 -0.97 -15.02
C LYS A 101 8.21 0.53 -14.97
N PHE A 102 9.13 1.29 -14.38
CA PHE A 102 9.13 2.75 -14.41
C PHE A 102 10.57 3.25 -14.50
N PHE A 103 10.81 4.29 -15.31
CA PHE A 103 12.14 4.83 -15.59
C PHE A 103 13.17 3.72 -15.86
N GLU A 104 14.17 3.56 -14.98
CA GLU A 104 15.26 2.56 -15.05
C GLU A 104 15.05 1.34 -14.15
N SER A 105 13.88 1.23 -13.51
CA SER A 105 13.54 0.14 -12.59
C SER A 105 12.59 -0.89 -13.22
N LEU A 106 12.89 -2.17 -13.02
CA LEU A 106 12.02 -3.31 -13.33
C LEU A 106 11.76 -4.12 -12.07
N GLY A 107 10.49 -4.20 -11.67
CA GLY A 107 10.01 -5.03 -10.56
C GLY A 107 9.32 -6.29 -11.06
N LYS A 108 9.71 -7.46 -10.54
CA LYS A 108 9.02 -8.74 -10.75
C LYS A 108 8.22 -9.12 -9.51
N LEU A 109 6.95 -9.47 -9.70
CA LEU A 109 6.05 -9.87 -8.61
C LEU A 109 6.53 -11.18 -7.98
N THR A 110 6.77 -11.17 -6.67
CA THR A 110 7.21 -12.34 -5.90
C THR A 110 6.18 -12.81 -4.88
N LYS A 111 5.27 -11.94 -4.44
CA LYS A 111 4.20 -12.25 -3.49
C LYS A 111 2.99 -11.36 -3.74
N VAL A 112 1.79 -11.90 -3.61
CA VAL A 112 0.53 -11.13 -3.54
C VAL A 112 0.06 -11.12 -2.09
N THR A 113 -0.29 -9.94 -1.57
CA THR A 113 -0.79 -9.76 -0.19
C THR A 113 -2.21 -9.18 -0.14
N LEU A 114 -2.68 -8.57 -1.23
CA LEU A 114 -4.07 -8.17 -1.40
C LEU A 114 -4.45 -8.27 -2.88
N ASN A 115 -5.60 -8.87 -3.16
CA ASN A 115 -6.16 -8.95 -4.51
C ASN A 115 -7.66 -8.63 -4.48
N ALA A 116 -7.99 -7.37 -4.76
CA ALA A 116 -9.36 -6.88 -4.89
C ALA A 116 -9.51 -6.15 -6.24
N PRO A 117 -10.75 -6.01 -6.77
CA PRO A 117 -11.00 -5.48 -8.11
C PRO A 117 -10.32 -4.14 -8.44
N GLU A 118 -10.23 -3.24 -7.45
CA GLU A 118 -9.62 -1.91 -7.61
C GLU A 118 -8.46 -1.65 -6.63
N ASN A 119 -8.03 -2.68 -5.90
CA ASN A 119 -6.97 -2.56 -4.90
C ASN A 119 -6.11 -3.82 -4.87
N PHE A 120 -4.85 -3.69 -5.27
CA PHE A 120 -3.90 -4.79 -5.33
C PHE A 120 -2.65 -4.43 -4.54
N THR A 121 -2.17 -5.33 -3.70
CA THR A 121 -0.87 -5.20 -3.02
C THR A 121 -0.02 -6.41 -3.34
N GLY A 122 1.22 -6.15 -3.75
CA GLY A 122 2.21 -7.19 -4.01
C GLY A 122 3.61 -6.76 -3.62
N THR A 123 4.45 -7.74 -3.31
CA THR A 123 5.88 -7.56 -3.10
C THR A 123 6.61 -7.79 -4.42
N PHE A 124 7.54 -6.90 -4.76
CA PHE A 124 8.27 -6.93 -6.01
C PHE A 124 9.77 -6.98 -5.76
N ALA A 125 10.47 -7.86 -6.47
CA ALA A 125 11.92 -7.86 -6.59
C ALA A 125 12.32 -6.90 -7.72
N PHE A 126 12.90 -5.76 -7.36
CA PHE A 126 13.32 -4.71 -8.28
C PHE A 126 14.80 -4.83 -8.64
N THR A 127 15.11 -4.44 -9.88
CA THR A 127 16.46 -4.16 -10.38
C THR A 127 16.47 -2.82 -11.10
N GLY A 128 17.46 -1.98 -10.84
CA GLY A 128 17.62 -0.66 -11.48
C GLY A 128 18.90 0.03 -11.02
N GLU A 129 19.50 0.87 -11.86
CA GLU A 129 20.72 1.65 -11.55
C GLU A 129 21.94 0.84 -11.02
N GLY A 130 21.95 -0.48 -11.25
CA GLY A 130 22.99 -1.38 -10.74
C GLY A 130 22.68 -1.99 -9.37
N GLU A 131 21.53 -1.69 -8.79
CA GLU A 131 21.08 -2.21 -7.50
C GLU A 131 19.94 -3.23 -7.65
N SER A 132 19.73 -4.00 -6.60
CA SER A 132 18.60 -4.92 -6.45
C SER A 132 18.01 -4.78 -5.06
N TRP A 133 16.69 -4.67 -4.98
CA TRP A 133 15.97 -4.49 -3.73
C TRP A 133 14.59 -5.13 -3.80
N THR A 134 13.93 -5.27 -2.65
CA THR A 134 12.56 -5.73 -2.57
C THR A 134 11.70 -4.65 -1.93
N ASN A 135 10.51 -4.41 -2.46
CA ASN A 135 9.61 -3.40 -1.93
C ASN A 135 8.15 -3.81 -2.17
N SER A 136 7.28 -3.52 -1.20
CA SER A 136 5.85 -3.78 -1.31
C SER A 136 5.09 -2.59 -1.91
N GLN A 137 4.39 -2.85 -3.01
CA GLN A 137 3.67 -1.85 -3.78
C GLN A 137 2.15 -2.08 -3.65
N ASN A 138 1.42 -1.02 -3.34
CA ASN A 138 -0.02 -0.98 -3.48
C ASN A 138 -0.40 -0.25 -4.77
N LEU A 139 -1.32 -0.84 -5.53
CA LEU A 139 -1.91 -0.30 -6.73
C LEU A 139 -3.40 -0.12 -6.49
N LYS A 140 -3.89 1.12 -6.59
CA LYS A 140 -5.30 1.44 -6.41
C LYS A 140 -5.86 2.11 -7.66
N LEU A 141 -6.95 1.57 -8.18
CA LEU A 141 -7.72 2.18 -9.26
C LEU A 141 -8.80 3.08 -8.70
N THR A 142 -8.97 4.25 -9.31
CA THR A 142 -10.02 5.22 -8.99
C THR A 142 -10.53 5.90 -10.26
N GLY A 143 -11.65 6.63 -10.15
CA GLY A 143 -12.19 7.42 -11.26
C GLY A 143 -12.55 6.54 -12.47
N SER A 144 -13.37 5.50 -12.23
CA SER A 144 -13.76 4.52 -13.25
C SER A 144 -12.54 3.83 -13.90
N SER A 145 -11.58 3.41 -13.07
CA SER A 145 -10.36 2.70 -13.49
C SER A 145 -9.45 3.46 -14.48
N ASN A 146 -9.55 4.80 -14.51
CA ASN A 146 -8.72 5.68 -15.34
C ASN A 146 -7.65 6.44 -14.56
N THR A 147 -7.66 6.37 -13.23
CA THR A 147 -6.59 6.85 -12.37
C THR A 147 -5.97 5.68 -11.63
N LEU A 148 -4.65 5.57 -11.71
CA LEU A 148 -3.85 4.66 -10.89
C LEU A 148 -3.14 5.46 -9.79
N ILE A 149 -3.29 5.02 -8.55
CA ILE A 149 -2.48 5.48 -7.43
C ILE A 149 -1.55 4.32 -7.07
N ARG A 150 -0.23 4.54 -7.20
CA ARG A 150 0.80 3.62 -6.71
C ARG A 150 1.35 4.17 -5.41
N SER A 151 1.34 3.39 -4.34
CA SER A 151 2.04 3.73 -3.12
C SER A 151 2.99 2.62 -2.70
N GLU A 152 4.07 3.00 -2.06
CA GLU A 152 4.99 2.06 -1.44
C GLU A 152 4.53 1.85 0.00
N THR A 153 4.59 0.61 0.47
CA THR A 153 4.09 0.29 1.83
C THR A 153 5.18 0.57 2.88
N ASP A 154 6.44 0.39 2.48
CA ASP A 154 7.61 0.50 3.36
C ASP A 154 8.08 1.96 3.51
N VAL A 155 7.79 2.81 2.51
CA VAL A 155 8.02 4.26 2.54
C VAL A 155 6.73 4.95 2.19
N ALA A 156 6.29 5.94 2.98
CA ALA A 156 5.02 6.65 2.79
C ALA A 156 5.05 7.60 1.57
N GLN A 157 5.33 7.06 0.39
CA GLN A 157 5.34 7.74 -0.89
C GLN A 157 4.21 7.22 -1.77
N SER A 158 3.56 8.15 -2.48
CA SER A 158 2.47 7.84 -3.38
C SER A 158 2.59 8.64 -4.67
N TYR A 159 2.20 8.01 -5.77
CA TYR A 159 2.32 8.51 -7.12
C TYR A 159 0.97 8.36 -7.83
N THR A 160 0.50 9.41 -8.49
CA THR A 160 -0.78 9.40 -9.22
C THR A 160 -0.53 9.44 -10.71
N TYR A 161 -1.20 8.56 -11.44
CA TYR A 161 -1.09 8.43 -12.89
C TYR A 161 -2.48 8.43 -13.54
N LYS A 162 -2.51 8.79 -14.82
CA LYS A 162 -3.65 8.61 -15.71
C LYS A 162 -3.34 7.52 -16.72
N ARG A 163 -4.36 6.74 -17.09
CA ARG A 163 -4.24 5.73 -18.14
C ARG A 163 -3.85 6.42 -19.45
N CYS A 164 -2.83 5.91 -20.12
CA CYS A 164 -2.49 6.39 -21.46
C CYS A 164 -3.56 5.95 -22.47
N ALA A 165 -3.83 6.82 -23.45
CA ALA A 165 -4.77 6.55 -24.54
C ALA A 165 -4.23 5.53 -25.55
#